data_AF-D9PKE6-F1
#
_entry.id   AF-D9PKE6-F1
#
_cell.length_a   1.000
_cell.length_b   1.000
_cell.length_c   1.000
_cell.angle_alpha   90.00
_cell.angle_beta   90.00
_cell.angle_gamma   90.00
#
_symmetry.space_group_name_H-M   'P 1'
#
loop_
_entity.id
_entity.type
_entity.pdbx_description
1 polymer ?
#
loop_
_entity_poly.entity_id
_entity_poly.type
_entity_poly.pdbx_seq_one_letter_code
_entity_poly.pdbx_strand_id
1 'polypeptide(L)'
;MKPTAADLERAARAWVQLERALGPISAAHSDANAQRMMSLLDSLVDAGSAQPSPNCAGLLAFVTEWVQAYDASTTPIPAADPVALLRHLMKENGLRQVDLAAELGGQSVVSAILRGKRQISGRQARALGLRFALSPAVFIGGEPTDLPTSEGLQSEWTAGPVKQLAVHDAVAHAGATSGTVYDIPYPTSH
;
A
#
# COMPACT_ATOMS: atom_id res chain seq x y z
N MET A 1 -12.28 1.00 -27.63
CA MET A 1 -13.54 0.25 -27.80
C MET A 1 -14.01 -0.19 -26.42
N LYS A 2 -15.30 -0.10 -26.07
CA LYS A 2 -15.78 -0.55 -24.76
C LYS A 2 -15.94 -2.09 -24.76
N PRO A 3 -15.61 -2.80 -23.66
CA PRO A 3 -15.79 -4.25 -23.58
C PRO A 3 -17.26 -4.62 -23.67
N THR A 4 -17.55 -5.75 -24.31
CA THR A 4 -18.91 -6.30 -24.43
C THR A 4 -19.30 -7.07 -23.17
N ALA A 5 -20.60 -7.38 -23.01
CA ALA A 5 -21.05 -8.27 -21.94
C ALA A 5 -20.36 -9.64 -21.97
N ALA A 6 -20.10 -10.19 -23.17
CA ALA A 6 -19.41 -11.45 -23.32
C ALA A 6 -17.93 -11.38 -22.89
N ASP A 7 -17.28 -10.24 -23.08
CA ASP A 7 -15.89 -10.02 -22.63
C ASP A 7 -15.83 -9.95 -21.10
N LEU A 8 -16.77 -9.23 -20.48
CA LEU A 8 -16.87 -9.11 -19.02
C LEU A 8 -17.13 -10.47 -18.36
N GLU A 9 -18.06 -11.25 -18.92
CA GLU A 9 -18.36 -12.63 -18.50
C GLU A 9 -17.14 -13.54 -18.58
N ARG A 10 -16.32 -13.40 -19.62
CA ARG A 10 -15.08 -14.16 -19.79
C ARG A 10 -14.05 -13.78 -18.73
N ALA A 11 -13.90 -12.48 -18.46
CA ALA A 11 -13.00 -11.99 -17.42
C ALA A 11 -13.44 -12.44 -16.01
N ALA A 12 -14.73 -12.37 -15.69
CA ALA A 12 -15.28 -12.86 -14.42
C ALA A 12 -15.02 -14.36 -14.20
N ARG A 13 -15.17 -15.18 -15.24
CA ARG A 13 -14.80 -16.60 -15.17
C ARG A 13 -13.31 -16.81 -14.95
N ALA A 14 -12.45 -16.05 -15.63
CA ALA A 14 -11.01 -16.12 -15.42
C ALA A 14 -10.62 -15.74 -13.98
N TRP A 15 -11.29 -14.74 -13.40
CA TRP A 15 -11.11 -14.36 -11.99
C TRP A 15 -11.45 -15.51 -11.04
N VAL A 16 -12.57 -16.20 -11.24
CA VAL A 16 -12.95 -17.36 -10.41
C VAL A 16 -11.90 -18.48 -10.51
N GLN A 17 -11.33 -18.72 -11.69
CA GLN A 17 -10.25 -19.71 -11.83
C GLN A 17 -8.98 -19.28 -11.10
N LEU A 18 -8.67 -17.99 -11.12
CA LEU A 18 -7.54 -17.42 -10.41
C LEU A 18 -7.69 -17.60 -8.89
N GLU A 19 -8.84 -17.23 -8.32
CA GLU A 19 -9.10 -17.39 -6.88
C GLU A 19 -9.16 -18.86 -6.45
N ARG A 20 -9.58 -19.76 -7.33
CA ARG A 20 -9.50 -21.21 -7.05
C ARG A 20 -8.07 -21.72 -6.98
N ALA A 21 -7.18 -21.19 -7.82
CA ALA A 21 -5.79 -21.62 -7.85
C ALA A 21 -4.96 -21.01 -6.70
N LEU A 22 -5.22 -19.76 -6.36
CA LEU A 22 -4.38 -18.97 -5.45
C LEU A 22 -5.02 -18.75 -4.07
N GLY A 23 -6.30 -19.10 -3.91
CA GLY A 23 -7.12 -18.70 -2.76
C GLY A 23 -7.79 -17.34 -2.98
N PRO A 24 -8.60 -16.88 -2.01
CA PRO A 24 -9.34 -15.61 -2.15
C PRO A 24 -8.37 -14.44 -2.35
N ILE A 25 -8.61 -13.62 -3.37
CA ILE A 25 -7.83 -12.41 -3.68
C ILE A 25 -8.71 -11.18 -3.36
N SER A 26 -9.57 -11.33 -2.34
CA SER A 26 -10.64 -10.38 -2.11
C SER A 26 -10.10 -8.98 -1.81
N ALA A 27 -10.90 -7.95 -2.15
CA ALA A 27 -10.63 -6.56 -1.79
C ALA A 27 -10.63 -6.30 -0.26
N ALA A 28 -10.99 -7.29 0.56
CA ALA A 28 -10.91 -7.18 2.01
C ALA A 28 -9.44 -7.30 2.45
N HIS A 29 -8.89 -6.16 2.89
CA HIS A 29 -7.61 -6.06 3.55
C HIS A 29 -7.73 -6.71 4.94
N SER A 30 -7.25 -7.96 5.06
CA SER A 30 -7.11 -8.67 6.33
C SER A 30 -5.71 -9.26 6.43
N ASP A 31 -5.18 -9.43 7.63
CA ASP A 31 -3.84 -9.99 7.86
C ASP A 31 -3.67 -11.36 7.22
N ALA A 32 -4.71 -12.19 7.28
CA ALA A 32 -4.71 -13.53 6.67
C ALA A 32 -4.63 -13.47 5.14
N ASN A 33 -5.22 -12.44 4.51
CA ASN A 33 -5.13 -12.24 3.07
C ASN A 33 -3.77 -11.63 2.68
N ALA A 34 -3.26 -10.69 3.49
CA ALA A 34 -1.95 -10.10 3.30
C ALA A 34 -0.82 -11.12 3.35
N GLN A 35 -0.82 -12.02 4.34
CA GLN A 35 0.17 -13.09 4.43
C GLN A 35 0.17 -13.99 3.19
N ARG A 36 -1.01 -14.29 2.65
CA ARG A 36 -1.16 -15.07 1.41
C ARG A 36 -0.63 -14.31 0.21
N MET A 37 -0.98 -13.04 0.05
CA MET A 37 -0.52 -12.20 -1.05
C MET A 37 0.99 -11.98 -1.02
N MET A 38 1.59 -11.82 0.17
CA MET A 38 3.04 -11.77 0.35
C MET A 38 3.72 -13.09 -0.06
N SER A 39 3.17 -14.23 0.38
CA SER A 39 3.70 -15.56 0.01
C SER A 39 3.60 -15.82 -1.51
N LEU A 40 2.54 -15.31 -2.14
CA LEU A 40 2.35 -15.36 -3.59
C LEU A 40 3.36 -14.47 -4.30
N LEU A 41 3.60 -13.26 -3.80
CA LEU A 41 4.60 -12.33 -4.33
C LEU A 41 5.99 -12.98 -4.34
N ASP A 42 6.41 -13.58 -3.22
CA ASP A 42 7.69 -14.30 -3.12
C ASP A 42 7.78 -15.42 -4.15
N SER A 43 6.72 -16.24 -4.26
CA SER A 43 6.67 -17.34 -5.23
C SER A 43 6.74 -16.85 -6.68
N LEU A 44 6.14 -15.70 -6.99
CA LEU A 44 6.17 -15.10 -8.33
C LEU A 44 7.54 -14.50 -8.66
N VAL A 45 8.21 -13.89 -7.69
CA VAL A 45 9.58 -13.38 -7.84
C VAL A 45 10.55 -14.54 -8.07
N ASP A 46 10.44 -15.62 -7.29
CA ASP A 46 11.26 -16.82 -7.44
C ASP A 46 11.03 -17.48 -8.81
N ALA A 47 9.78 -17.65 -9.23
CA ALA A 47 9.46 -18.22 -10.53
C ALA A 47 9.92 -17.33 -11.71
N GLY A 48 9.79 -16.01 -11.57
CA GLY A 48 10.21 -15.03 -12.57
C GLY A 48 11.73 -14.99 -12.77
N SER A 49 12.50 -15.33 -11.75
CA SER A 49 13.97 -15.45 -11.83
C SER A 49 14.43 -16.59 -12.74
N ALA A 50 13.59 -17.63 -12.92
CA ALA A 50 13.91 -18.81 -13.74
C ALA A 50 13.47 -18.65 -15.21
N GLN A 51 12.26 -18.13 -15.47
CA GLN A 51 11.74 -17.76 -16.80
C GLN A 51 10.51 -16.82 -16.65
N PRO A 52 10.59 -15.53 -17.02
CA PRO A 52 9.44 -14.64 -16.92
C PRO A 52 8.45 -14.91 -18.06
N SER A 53 7.36 -15.64 -17.79
CA SER A 53 6.23 -15.67 -18.73
C SER A 53 5.52 -14.30 -18.73
N PRO A 54 5.07 -13.77 -19.88
CA PRO A 54 4.34 -12.50 -19.92
C PRO A 54 3.08 -12.49 -19.05
N ASN A 55 2.45 -13.65 -18.86
CA ASN A 55 1.26 -13.82 -18.00
C ASN A 55 1.61 -13.72 -16.51
N CYS A 56 2.80 -14.16 -16.10
CA CYS A 56 3.29 -14.02 -14.73
C CYS A 56 3.65 -12.57 -14.40
N ALA A 57 4.13 -11.79 -15.37
CA ALA A 57 4.49 -10.38 -15.17
C ALA A 57 3.26 -9.52 -14.79
N GLY A 58 2.12 -9.74 -15.47
CA GLY A 58 0.88 -9.03 -15.13
C GLY A 58 0.36 -9.40 -13.74
N LEU A 59 0.44 -10.68 -13.36
CA LEU A 59 0.04 -11.13 -12.03
C LEU A 59 0.97 -10.57 -10.94
N LEU A 60 2.28 -10.55 -11.18
CA LEU A 60 3.27 -9.97 -10.28
C LEU A 60 2.99 -8.48 -10.03
N ALA A 61 2.73 -7.71 -11.09
CA ALA A 61 2.39 -6.30 -10.97
C ALA A 61 1.14 -6.09 -10.11
N PHE A 62 0.08 -6.85 -10.36
CA PHE A 62 -1.16 -6.78 -9.59
C PHE A 62 -0.95 -7.12 -8.10
N VAL A 63 -0.27 -8.23 -7.80
CA VAL A 63 -0.02 -8.65 -6.40
C VAL A 63 0.84 -7.62 -5.68
N THR A 64 1.83 -7.06 -6.36
CA THR A 64 2.70 -5.99 -5.82
C THR A 64 1.90 -4.75 -5.45
N GLU A 65 1.03 -4.27 -6.35
CA GLU A 65 0.17 -3.11 -6.09
C GLU A 65 -0.80 -3.37 -4.94
N TRP A 66 -1.38 -4.57 -4.87
CA TRP A 66 -2.28 -4.95 -3.79
C TRP A 66 -1.56 -4.94 -2.42
N VAL A 67 -0.36 -5.52 -2.32
CA VAL A 67 0.42 -5.54 -1.06
C VAL A 67 0.78 -4.12 -0.63
N GLN A 68 1.18 -3.25 -1.57
CA GLN A 68 1.45 -1.84 -1.27
C GLN A 68 0.22 -1.10 -0.74
N ALA A 69 -0.96 -1.35 -1.32
CA ALA A 69 -2.22 -0.78 -0.85
C ALA A 69 -2.59 -1.29 0.55
N TYR A 70 -2.36 -2.59 0.81
CA TYR A 70 -2.54 -3.18 2.13
C TYR A 70 -1.64 -2.50 3.18
N ASP A 71 -0.34 -2.43 2.93
CA ASP A 71 0.64 -1.85 3.85
C ASP A 71 0.33 -0.38 4.16
N ALA A 72 -0.01 0.40 3.13
CA ALA A 72 -0.38 1.81 3.28
C ALA A 72 -1.66 2.01 4.11
N SER A 73 -2.62 1.08 4.02
CA SER A 73 -3.91 1.18 4.72
C SER A 73 -3.87 0.67 6.16
N THR A 74 -2.98 -0.27 6.47
CA THR A 74 -2.94 -0.97 7.77
C THR A 74 -1.80 -0.51 8.67
N THR A 75 -0.75 0.09 8.09
CA THR A 75 0.38 0.62 8.85
C THR A 75 0.44 2.12 8.67
N PRO A 76 -0.09 2.93 9.62
CA PRO A 76 0.48 4.25 9.80
C PRO A 76 1.94 3.98 10.17
N ILE A 77 2.89 4.27 9.26
CA ILE A 77 4.32 4.21 9.58
C ILE A 77 4.45 5.06 10.84
N PRO A 78 4.65 4.45 12.03
CA PRO A 78 4.80 5.25 13.22
C PRO A 78 6.03 6.09 12.94
N ALA A 79 5.94 7.41 13.13
CA ALA A 79 7.09 8.28 12.99
C ALA A 79 8.23 7.63 13.78
N ALA A 80 9.19 7.03 13.06
CA ALA A 80 10.16 6.15 13.69
C ALA A 80 10.87 7.01 14.73
N ASP A 81 10.94 6.56 16.00
CA ASP A 81 11.74 7.27 16.99
C ASP A 81 13.15 7.39 16.38
N PRO A 82 13.59 8.61 16.01
CA PRO A 82 14.83 8.79 15.28
C PRO A 82 16.03 8.21 16.03
N VAL A 83 15.95 8.19 17.37
CA VAL A 83 17.00 7.68 18.23
C VAL A 83 16.98 6.15 18.28
N ALA A 84 15.80 5.52 18.29
CA ALA A 84 15.67 4.08 18.18
C ALA A 84 16.15 3.57 16.81
N LEU A 85 15.77 4.26 15.73
CA LEU A 85 16.25 3.96 14.38
C LEU A 85 17.77 4.08 14.30
N LEU A 86 18.34 5.17 14.82
CA LEU A 86 19.79 5.37 14.83
C LEU A 86 20.51 4.25 15.62
N ARG A 87 19.98 3.83 16.77
CA ARG A 87 20.50 2.68 17.54
C ARG A 87 20.50 1.40 16.72
N HIS A 88 19.40 1.13 16.04
CA HIS A 88 19.25 -0.07 15.22
C HIS A 88 20.28 -0.06 14.08
N LEU A 89 20.39 1.04 13.34
CA LEU A 89 21.38 1.19 12.27
C LEU A 89 22.81 1.05 12.77
N MET A 90 23.12 1.61 13.95
CA MET A 90 24.44 1.41 14.57
C MET A 90 24.70 -0.08 14.87
N LYS A 91 23.73 -0.81 15.40
CA LYS A 91 23.86 -2.23 15.73
C LYS A 91 24.06 -3.08 14.46
N GLU A 92 23.20 -2.92 13.46
CA GLU A 92 23.26 -3.68 12.20
C GLU A 92 24.56 -3.44 11.43
N ASN A 93 25.10 -2.22 11.49
CA ASN A 93 26.34 -1.86 10.81
C ASN A 93 27.59 -2.00 11.70
N GLY A 94 27.46 -2.52 12.93
CA GLY A 94 28.59 -2.67 13.87
C GLY A 94 29.28 -1.35 14.27
N LEU A 95 28.56 -0.23 14.22
CA LEU A 95 29.10 1.11 14.48
C LEU A 95 29.06 1.49 15.96
N ARG A 96 30.12 2.14 16.43
CA ARG A 96 30.20 2.74 17.76
C ARG A 96 29.90 4.23 17.66
N GLN A 97 29.64 4.87 18.80
CA GLN A 97 29.36 6.32 18.86
C GLN A 97 30.47 7.19 18.26
N VAL A 98 31.73 6.77 18.42
CA VAL A 98 32.90 7.46 17.88
C VAL A 98 32.89 7.47 16.35
N ASP A 99 32.31 6.44 15.74
CA ASP A 99 32.27 6.28 14.28
C ASP A 99 31.23 7.20 13.63
N LEU A 100 30.34 7.81 14.43
CA LEU A 100 29.34 8.82 14.01
C LEU A 100 29.71 10.25 14.43
N ALA A 101 30.84 10.43 15.12
CA ALA A 101 31.23 11.71 15.68
C ALA A 101 31.47 12.77 14.58
N ALA A 102 32.00 12.36 13.43
CA ALA A 102 32.26 13.28 12.31
C ALA A 102 30.96 13.86 11.73
N GLU A 103 29.91 13.05 11.54
CA GLU A 103 28.63 13.54 11.01
C GLU A 103 27.82 14.33 12.05
N LEU A 104 27.88 13.90 13.31
CA LEU A 104 27.00 14.42 14.35
C LEU A 104 27.60 15.57 15.17
N GLY A 105 28.86 15.94 14.95
CA GLY A 105 29.51 17.07 15.63
C GLY A 105 30.20 16.70 16.94
N GLY A 106 30.70 15.47 17.03
CA GLY A 106 31.51 14.96 18.14
C GLY A 106 30.82 13.85 18.93
N GLN A 107 31.63 13.05 19.64
CA GLN A 107 31.14 11.93 20.45
C GLN A 107 30.18 12.38 21.58
N SER A 108 30.43 13.56 22.16
CA SER A 108 29.55 14.12 23.21
C SER A 108 28.13 14.40 22.67
N VAL A 109 28.02 14.88 21.43
CA VAL A 109 26.73 15.12 20.77
C VAL A 109 26.03 13.81 20.44
N VAL A 110 26.77 12.82 19.91
CA VAL A 110 26.24 11.48 19.61
C VAL A 110 25.65 10.84 20.89
N SER A 111 26.40 10.89 22.00
CA SER A 111 25.96 10.37 23.29
C SER A 111 24.72 11.09 23.82
N ALA A 112 24.65 12.42 23.69
CA ALA A 112 23.49 13.21 24.09
C ALA A 112 22.23 12.86 23.26
N ILE A 113 22.38 12.67 21.94
CA ILE A 113 21.30 12.23 21.04
C ILE A 113 20.82 10.84 21.45
N LEU A 114 21.74 9.87 21.60
CA LEU A 114 21.38 8.51 21.99
C LEU A 114 20.71 8.45 23.37
N ARG A 115 21.03 9.36 24.28
CA ARG A 115 20.36 9.44 25.59
C ARG A 115 19.03 10.20 25.55
N GLY A 116 18.57 10.66 24.38
CA GLY A 116 17.35 11.46 24.23
C GLY A 116 17.47 12.88 24.80
N LYS A 117 18.67 13.33 25.18
CA LYS A 117 18.90 14.67 25.73
C LYS A 117 18.97 15.75 24.65
N ARG A 118 19.08 15.35 23.38
CA ARG A 118 19.16 16.25 22.24
C ARG A 118 18.48 15.63 21.03
N GLN A 119 17.72 16.43 20.30
CA GLN A 119 17.12 16.03 19.03
C GLN A 119 18.16 16.06 17.90
N ILE A 120 17.94 15.24 16.88
CA ILE A 120 18.73 15.26 15.64
C ILE A 120 18.32 16.50 14.84
N SER A 121 19.28 17.36 14.53
CA SER A 121 19.04 18.54 13.68
C SER A 121 18.91 18.17 12.21
N GLY A 122 18.27 19.02 11.40
CA GLY A 122 18.14 18.79 9.95
C GLY A 122 19.48 18.61 9.22
N ARG A 123 20.56 19.28 9.67
CA ARG A 123 21.91 19.07 9.13
C ARG A 123 22.42 17.65 9.41
N GLN A 124 22.26 17.18 10.65
CA GLN A 124 22.67 15.85 11.08
C GLN A 124 21.84 14.77 10.37
N ALA A 125 20.53 14.98 10.24
CA ALA A 125 19.63 14.09 9.51
C ALA A 125 20.03 13.93 8.04
N ARG A 126 20.45 15.01 7.36
CA ARG A 126 20.98 14.93 5.99
C ARG A 126 22.26 14.10 5.93
N ALA A 127 23.17 14.30 6.88
CA ALA A 127 24.41 13.52 6.93
C ALA A 127 24.15 12.02 7.20
N LEU A 128 23.24 11.71 8.12
CA LEU A 128 22.81 10.33 8.39
C LEU A 128 22.08 9.71 7.19
N GLY A 129 21.21 10.45 6.52
CA GLY A 129 20.52 10.00 5.32
C GLY A 129 21.48 9.63 4.20
N LEU A 130 22.52 10.44 3.97
CA LEU A 130 23.60 10.11 3.03
C LEU A 130 24.37 8.85 3.44
N ARG A 131 24.67 8.68 4.74
CA ARG A 131 25.45 7.53 5.23
C ARG A 131 24.68 6.22 5.13
N PHE A 132 23.39 6.22 5.45
CA PHE A 132 22.56 5.03 5.51
C PHE A 132 21.68 4.82 4.27
N ALA A 133 21.80 5.69 3.27
CA ALA A 133 20.94 5.72 2.08
C ALA A 133 19.44 5.77 2.42
N LEU A 134 19.08 6.55 3.44
CA LEU A 134 17.71 6.76 3.89
C LEU A 134 17.28 8.22 3.68
N SER A 135 15.97 8.44 3.54
CA SER A 135 15.42 9.81 3.52
C SER A 135 15.77 10.52 4.83
N PRO A 136 16.32 11.75 4.81
CA PRO A 136 16.59 12.52 6.04
C PRO A 136 15.36 12.69 6.95
N ALA A 137 14.15 12.63 6.39
CA ALA A 137 12.90 12.78 7.13
C ALA A 137 12.75 11.73 8.25
N VAL A 138 13.28 10.52 8.09
CA VAL A 138 13.18 9.46 9.11
C VAL A 138 13.99 9.76 10.38
N PHE A 139 14.92 10.73 10.32
CA PHE A 139 15.75 11.14 11.45
C PHE A 139 15.28 12.43 12.13
N ILE A 140 14.27 13.10 11.57
CA ILE A 140 13.73 14.35 12.11
C ILE A 140 12.33 14.01 12.62
N GLY A 141 12.27 13.43 13.82
CA GLY A 141 11.02 13.04 14.44
C GLY A 141 10.08 14.24 14.52
N GLY A 142 9.03 14.21 13.73
CA GLY A 142 7.94 15.16 13.71
C GLY A 142 6.74 14.42 13.15
N GLU A 143 5.54 14.76 13.65
CA GLU A 143 4.28 14.38 13.03
C GLU A 143 4.33 14.51 11.50
N PRO A 144 3.50 13.74 10.75
CA PRO A 144 3.37 13.93 9.32
C PRO A 144 3.29 15.42 9.07
N THR A 145 4.32 15.93 8.41
CA THR A 145 4.40 17.32 7.99
C THR A 145 3.06 17.62 7.35
N ASP A 146 2.40 18.72 7.75
CA ASP A 146 1.33 19.34 6.99
C ASP A 146 1.85 19.54 5.56
N LEU A 147 1.73 18.49 4.74
CA LEU A 147 1.42 18.65 3.34
C LEU A 147 0.21 19.57 3.37
N PRO A 148 0.19 20.64 2.56
CA PRO A 148 -0.95 21.53 2.55
C PRO A 148 -2.20 20.68 2.46
N THR A 149 -3.04 20.74 3.50
CA THR A 149 -4.39 20.20 3.45
C THR A 149 -4.95 20.63 2.11
N SER A 150 -5.58 19.68 1.41
CA SER A 150 -6.17 19.86 0.08
C SER A 150 -7.03 21.12 -0.09
N GLU A 151 -7.36 21.84 1.00
CA GLU A 151 -7.94 23.20 1.01
C GLU A 151 -7.18 24.23 0.16
N GLY A 152 -5.90 24.03 -0.15
CA GLY A 152 -5.13 24.92 -1.05
C GLY A 152 -5.06 24.49 -2.52
N LEU A 153 -5.48 23.27 -2.87
CA LEU A 153 -5.43 22.73 -4.24
C LEU A 153 -6.82 22.59 -4.88
N GLN A 154 -7.86 23.14 -4.24
CA GLN A 154 -9.24 23.05 -4.73
C GLN A 154 -9.61 24.04 -5.86
N SER A 155 -8.70 24.87 -6.37
CA SER A 155 -9.06 25.85 -7.40
C SER A 155 -8.74 25.45 -8.84
N GLU A 156 -8.23 24.25 -9.16
CA GLU A 156 -7.95 23.94 -10.59
C GLU A 156 -7.90 22.47 -11.04
N TRP A 157 -8.56 21.52 -10.35
CA TRP A 157 -8.76 20.17 -10.90
C TRP A 157 -10.24 19.78 -10.94
N THR A 158 -10.88 19.94 -12.11
CA THR A 158 -12.24 19.45 -12.39
C THR A 158 -12.18 18.05 -13.00
N ALA A 159 -12.01 17.03 -12.17
CA ALA A 159 -12.33 15.65 -12.56
C ALA A 159 -13.81 15.38 -12.29
N GLY A 160 -14.56 15.03 -13.35
CA GLY A 160 -15.99 14.67 -13.27
C GLY A 160 -16.27 13.46 -12.35
N PRO A 161 -17.54 13.20 -12.01
CA PRO A 161 -17.90 12.35 -10.89
C PRO A 161 -17.59 10.87 -11.15
N VAL A 162 -16.65 10.32 -10.39
CA VAL A 162 -16.47 8.86 -10.26
C VAL A 162 -17.49 8.38 -9.24
N LYS A 163 -18.56 7.72 -9.71
CA LYS A 163 -19.55 7.09 -8.84
C LYS A 163 -18.89 5.94 -8.07
N GLN A 164 -18.88 6.10 -6.75
CA GLN A 164 -18.49 5.11 -5.76
C GLN A 164 -19.48 3.93 -5.79
N LEU A 165 -19.06 2.78 -6.31
CA LEU A 165 -19.86 1.55 -6.26
C LEU A 165 -19.51 0.81 -4.96
N ALA A 166 -20.41 0.88 -3.98
CA ALA A 166 -20.33 0.10 -2.76
C ALA A 166 -20.53 -1.40 -3.07
N VAL A 167 -19.57 -2.24 -2.69
CA VAL A 167 -19.54 -3.68 -3.00
C VAL A 167 -20.25 -4.52 -1.92
N HIS A 168 -21.21 -3.95 -1.17
CA HIS A 168 -21.76 -4.61 0.02
C HIS A 168 -23.12 -5.33 -0.13
N ASP A 169 -23.83 -5.27 -1.27
CA ASP A 169 -25.19 -5.85 -1.37
C ASP A 169 -25.38 -6.87 -2.51
N ALA A 170 -24.55 -7.92 -2.60
CA ALA A 170 -24.74 -8.98 -3.60
C ALA A 170 -24.75 -10.42 -3.04
N VAL A 171 -25.11 -10.63 -1.76
CA VAL A 171 -25.25 -11.99 -1.19
C VAL A 171 -26.52 -12.18 -0.34
N ALA A 172 -27.64 -11.57 -0.73
CA ALA A 172 -28.94 -11.97 -0.18
C ALA A 172 -30.01 -11.91 -1.27
N HIS A 173 -30.90 -12.92 -1.31
CA HIS A 173 -32.05 -13.11 -2.22
C HIS A 173 -31.84 -14.03 -3.44
N ALA A 174 -31.09 -15.13 -3.27
CA ALA A 174 -31.32 -16.34 -4.07
C ALA A 174 -32.01 -17.41 -3.20
N GLY A 175 -33.32 -17.26 -3.00
CA GLY A 175 -34.12 -18.23 -2.25
C GLY A 175 -35.62 -17.96 -2.35
N ALA A 176 -36.29 -18.77 -3.17
CA ALA A 176 -37.73 -19.07 -3.17
C ALA A 176 -38.72 -17.90 -3.39
N THR A 177 -39.50 -17.91 -4.48
CA THR A 177 -40.84 -18.55 -4.52
C THR A 177 -41.55 -18.30 -5.86
N SER A 178 -42.32 -19.31 -6.22
CA SER A 178 -43.34 -19.41 -7.26
C SER A 178 -44.27 -18.18 -7.40
N GLY A 179 -44.59 -17.85 -8.65
CA GLY A 179 -45.90 -17.37 -9.13
C GLY A 179 -46.39 -16.01 -8.63
N THR A 180 -46.57 -15.05 -9.56
CA THR A 180 -47.84 -14.33 -9.80
C THR A 180 -47.71 -13.53 -11.11
N VAL A 181 -48.74 -13.66 -11.96
CA VAL A 181 -49.02 -12.91 -13.19
C VAL A 181 -49.37 -11.45 -12.88
N TYR A 182 -48.86 -10.46 -13.62
CA TYR A 182 -49.54 -9.18 -13.97
C TYR A 182 -48.67 -8.47 -15.02
N ASP A 183 -49.05 -8.47 -16.30
CA ASP A 183 -49.94 -7.51 -17.00
C ASP A 183 -49.27 -6.18 -17.33
N ILE A 184 -49.13 -5.90 -18.63
CA ILE A 184 -48.39 -4.80 -19.24
C ILE A 184 -49.41 -3.79 -19.78
N PRO A 185 -49.30 -2.49 -19.47
CA PRO A 185 -49.84 -1.47 -20.35
C PRO A 185 -48.72 -0.63 -20.99
N TYR A 186 -48.69 -0.69 -22.33
CA TYR A 186 -47.98 0.27 -23.18
C TYR A 186 -48.62 1.65 -23.07
N PRO A 187 -47.84 2.75 -23.07
CA PRO A 187 -48.38 4.06 -23.43
C PRO A 187 -48.46 4.22 -24.96
N THR A 188 -49.67 4.44 -25.45
CA THR A 188 -50.00 4.86 -26.82
C THR A 188 -49.47 6.25 -27.13
N SER A 189 -48.89 6.39 -28.32
CA SER A 189 -48.56 7.65 -28.97
C SER A 189 -49.80 8.51 -29.23
N HIS A 190 -49.65 9.83 -29.05
CA HIS A 190 -50.37 10.86 -29.79
C HIS A 190 -49.40 11.94 -30.22
#